data_AF-A0A9D8PTF9-F1
#
_entry.id   AF-A0A9D8PTF9-F1
#
_cell.length_a   1.000
_cell.length_b   1.000
_cell.length_c   1.000
_cell.angle_alpha   90.00
_cell.angle_beta   90.00
_cell.angle_gamma   90.00
#
_symmetry.space_group_name_H-M   'P 1'
#
loop_
_entity.id
_entity.type
_entity.pdbx_description
1 polymer ?
#
loop_
_entity_poly.entity_id
_entity_poly.type
_entity_poly.pdbx_seq_one_letter_code
_entity_poly.pdbx_strand_id
1 'polypeptide(L)'
;MSLVWLFPAGLAALAALLLPLLIHLARRDEQRLIDFAALRWLAARPRPRRRIRFDEWPLLLVRLLLLALLAVLLARPALEGVEDDTPRIAVVPGVDLAAARAIVDADKSRWLWLAPGFPALDVPTAPLPPQPLASLLRELDAALPPRAPLTVVVPTALDGLDAQPPQLSRAVRWQVIETASPAATATLPAAPRLHIRHDE
;
A
#
# COMPACT_ATOMS: atom_id res chain seq x y z
N MET A 1 11.00 -8.00 -6.97
CA MET A 1 9.59 -7.70 -7.33
C MET A 1 8.98 -8.98 -7.89
N SER A 2 8.03 -9.57 -7.17
CA SER A 2 7.26 -10.74 -7.62
C SER A 2 5.82 -10.30 -7.90
N LEU A 3 5.22 -10.86 -8.95
CA LEU A 3 3.80 -10.66 -9.22
C LEU A 3 3.02 -11.79 -8.53
N VAL A 4 2.14 -11.42 -7.61
CA VAL A 4 1.30 -12.36 -6.86
C VAL A 4 -0.17 -12.07 -7.17
N TRP A 5 -1.00 -13.09 -7.11
CA TRP A 5 -2.43 -13.00 -7.41
C TRP A 5 -3.21 -13.18 -6.12
N LEU A 6 -3.89 -12.12 -5.67
CA LEU A 6 -4.68 -12.18 -4.44
C LEU A 6 -5.95 -13.04 -4.59
N PHE A 7 -6.43 -13.19 -5.83
CA PHE A 7 -7.58 -14.03 -6.16
C PHE A 7 -7.29 -14.89 -7.40
N PRO A 8 -6.49 -15.98 -7.27
CA PRO A 8 -6.06 -16.77 -8.42
C PRO A 8 -7.21 -17.42 -9.19
N ALA A 9 -8.34 -17.73 -8.51
CA ALA A 9 -9.54 -18.24 -9.14
C ALA A 9 -10.16 -17.27 -10.17
N GLY A 10 -9.86 -15.96 -10.07
CA GLY A 10 -10.29 -14.96 -11.05
C GLY A 10 -9.79 -15.24 -12.47
N LEU A 11 -8.65 -15.94 -12.61
CA LEU A 11 -8.12 -16.35 -13.91
C LEU A 11 -9.02 -17.34 -14.64
N ALA A 12 -9.92 -18.05 -13.95
CA ALA A 12 -10.91 -18.90 -14.59
C ALA A 12 -11.86 -18.12 -15.51
N ALA A 13 -12.03 -16.80 -15.27
CA ALA A 13 -12.79 -15.92 -16.15
C ALA A 13 -12.18 -15.81 -17.56
N LEU A 14 -10.91 -16.18 -17.76
CA LEU A 14 -10.31 -16.27 -19.09
C LEU A 14 -11.03 -17.29 -20.00
N ALA A 15 -11.74 -18.27 -19.43
CA ALA A 15 -12.59 -19.17 -20.20
C ALA A 15 -13.68 -18.43 -21.01
N ALA A 16 -14.09 -17.23 -20.57
CA ALA A 16 -15.05 -16.40 -21.30
C ALA A 16 -14.54 -15.95 -22.67
N LEU A 17 -13.22 -15.95 -22.92
CA LEU A 17 -12.63 -15.66 -24.23
C LEU A 17 -13.02 -16.70 -25.29
N LEU A 18 -13.36 -17.94 -24.87
CA LEU A 18 -13.83 -18.97 -25.79
C LEU A 18 -15.14 -18.57 -26.44
N LEU A 19 -16.02 -17.84 -25.74
CA LEU A 19 -17.33 -17.48 -26.25
C LEU A 19 -17.27 -16.61 -27.53
N PRO A 20 -16.60 -15.44 -27.57
CA PRO A 20 -16.50 -14.65 -28.80
C PRO A 20 -15.66 -15.36 -29.88
N LEU A 21 -14.68 -16.17 -29.50
CA LEU A 21 -13.88 -16.94 -30.45
C LEU A 21 -14.74 -17.99 -31.17
N LEU A 22 -15.56 -18.74 -30.41
CA LEU A 22 -16.49 -19.73 -30.94
C LEU A 22 -17.60 -19.08 -31.77
N ILE A 23 -18.16 -17.95 -31.33
CA ILE A 23 -19.16 -17.20 -32.10
C ILE A 23 -18.58 -16.75 -33.44
N HIS A 24 -17.34 -16.26 -33.44
CA HIS A 24 -16.68 -15.84 -34.67
C HIS A 24 -16.44 -17.03 -35.62
N LEU A 25 -15.98 -18.17 -35.10
CA LEU A 25 -15.77 -19.37 -35.92
C LEU A 25 -17.09 -19.98 -36.43
N ALA A 26 -18.17 -19.84 -35.66
CA ALA A 26 -19.51 -20.28 -36.03
C ALA A 26 -20.22 -19.34 -37.02
N ARG A 27 -19.77 -18.08 -37.13
CA ARG A 27 -20.32 -17.09 -38.05
C ARG A 27 -19.97 -17.48 -39.49
N ARG A 28 -20.86 -18.25 -40.10
CA ARG A 28 -20.87 -18.46 -41.55
C ARG A 28 -21.37 -17.17 -42.19
N ASP A 29 -20.68 -16.68 -43.22
CA ASP A 29 -21.17 -15.58 -44.04
C ASP A 29 -22.61 -15.86 -44.45
N GLU A 30 -23.56 -15.09 -43.89
CA GLU A 30 -24.93 -15.08 -44.36
C GLU A 30 -24.89 -14.50 -45.77
N GLN A 31 -24.81 -15.39 -46.76
CA GLN A 31 -25.00 -15.04 -48.15
C GLN A 31 -26.45 -14.58 -48.29
N ARG A 32 -26.67 -13.30 -48.05
CA ARG A 32 -27.97 -12.68 -48.24
C ARG A 32 -28.27 -12.79 -49.73
N LEU A 33 -29.20 -13.66 -50.08
CA LEU A 33 -29.70 -13.80 -51.44
C LEU A 33 -30.43 -12.51 -51.78
N ILE A 34 -29.75 -11.63 -52.50
CA ILE A 34 -30.34 -10.41 -53.03
C ILE A 34 -30.91 -10.78 -54.40
N ASP A 35 -32.22 -10.64 -54.57
CA ASP A 35 -32.88 -10.86 -55.85
C ASP A 35 -32.52 -9.71 -56.80
N PHE A 36 -31.55 -9.95 -57.68
CA PHE A 36 -31.02 -8.94 -58.59
C PHE A 36 -31.47 -9.26 -60.01
N ALA A 37 -32.41 -8.47 -60.53
CA ALA A 37 -33.09 -8.72 -61.81
C ALA A 37 -32.17 -8.81 -63.04
N ALA A 38 -30.97 -8.25 -62.98
CA ALA A 38 -29.98 -8.29 -64.05
C ALA A 38 -29.25 -9.66 -64.15
N LEU A 39 -29.32 -10.51 -63.11
CA LEU A 39 -28.72 -11.84 -63.13
C LEU A 39 -29.34 -12.77 -64.19
N ARG A 40 -30.57 -12.46 -64.65
CA ARG A 40 -31.25 -13.23 -65.70
C ARG A 40 -30.51 -13.24 -67.05
N TRP A 41 -29.58 -12.30 -67.28
CA TRP A 41 -28.77 -12.23 -68.50
C TRP A 41 -27.33 -12.73 -68.31
N LEU A 42 -26.99 -13.21 -67.11
CA LEU A 42 -25.62 -13.63 -66.77
C LEU A 42 -25.46 -15.15 -66.92
N ALA A 43 -24.50 -15.59 -67.74
CA ALA A 43 -24.21 -17.01 -67.95
C ALA A 43 -23.59 -17.67 -66.70
N ALA A 44 -24.03 -18.89 -66.37
CA ALA A 44 -23.67 -19.56 -65.12
C ALA A 44 -22.19 -19.96 -65.04
N ARG A 45 -21.48 -19.48 -63.99
CA ARG A 45 -20.33 -20.07 -63.26
C ARG A 45 -19.78 -19.03 -62.24
N PRO A 46 -19.04 -19.38 -61.17
CA PRO A 46 -18.47 -20.68 -60.75
C PRO A 46 -18.98 -21.17 -59.36
N ARG A 47 -18.58 -22.39 -58.98
CA ARG A 47 -18.90 -22.99 -57.66
C ARG A 47 -18.38 -22.11 -56.50
N PRO A 48 -19.21 -21.79 -55.50
CA PRO A 48 -18.76 -21.01 -54.34
C PRO A 48 -17.73 -21.79 -53.56
N ARG A 49 -16.46 -21.35 -53.60
CA ARG A 49 -15.42 -21.85 -52.72
C ARG A 49 -15.66 -21.25 -51.34
N ARG A 50 -16.20 -22.05 -50.41
CA ARG A 50 -16.20 -21.76 -48.98
C ARG A 50 -14.76 -21.58 -48.51
N ARG A 51 -14.30 -20.34 -48.41
CA ARG A 51 -13.08 -20.00 -47.66
C ARG A 51 -13.52 -19.28 -46.40
N ILE A 52 -12.99 -19.72 -45.26
CA ILE A 52 -13.17 -19.03 -43.98
C ILE A 52 -12.40 -17.71 -44.13
N ARG A 53 -13.12 -16.60 -44.25
CA ARG A 53 -12.50 -15.26 -44.27
C ARG A 53 -12.72 -14.64 -42.89
N PHE A 54 -11.63 -14.30 -42.23
CA PHE A 54 -11.65 -13.61 -40.94
C PHE A 54 -11.92 -12.13 -41.19
N ASP A 55 -13.17 -11.78 -41.52
CA ASP A 55 -13.59 -10.38 -41.57
C ASP A 55 -13.64 -9.83 -40.13
N GLU A 56 -13.15 -8.61 -39.91
CA GLU A 56 -13.15 -7.92 -38.61
C GLU A 56 -12.22 -8.49 -37.50
N TRP A 57 -11.15 -9.24 -37.83
CA TRP A 57 -10.19 -9.73 -36.81
C TRP A 57 -9.70 -8.60 -35.86
N PRO A 58 -9.36 -7.37 -36.29
CA PRO A 58 -8.97 -6.31 -35.36
C PRO A 58 -9.99 -6.07 -34.25
N LEU A 59 -11.30 -6.11 -34.55
CA LEU A 59 -12.36 -5.92 -33.58
C LEU A 59 -12.47 -7.11 -32.61
N LEU A 60 -12.29 -8.33 -33.12
CA LEU A 60 -12.24 -9.54 -32.30
C LEU A 60 -11.05 -9.49 -31.32
N LEU A 61 -9.88 -9.06 -31.79
CA LEU A 61 -8.69 -8.93 -30.95
C LEU A 61 -8.92 -7.94 -29.80
N VAL A 62 -9.51 -6.78 -30.09
CA VAL A 62 -9.88 -5.79 -29.07
C VAL A 62 -10.87 -6.37 -28.07
N ARG A 63 -11.91 -7.09 -28.53
CA ARG A 63 -12.87 -7.73 -27.63
C ARG A 63 -12.21 -8.76 -26.72
N LEU A 64 -11.31 -9.60 -27.24
CA LEU A 64 -10.57 -10.57 -26.44
C LEU A 64 -9.66 -9.88 -25.41
N LEU A 65 -8.97 -8.81 -25.81
CA LEU A 65 -8.10 -8.05 -24.93
C LEU A 65 -8.88 -7.42 -23.76
N LEU A 66 -10.05 -6.83 -24.05
CA LEU A 66 -10.91 -6.26 -23.00
C LEU A 66 -11.35 -7.31 -21.99
N LEU A 67 -11.78 -8.48 -22.45
CA LEU A 67 -12.16 -9.59 -21.56
C LEU A 67 -10.97 -10.16 -20.79
N ALA A 68 -9.80 -10.27 -21.42
CA ALA A 68 -8.58 -10.71 -20.77
C ALA A 68 -8.14 -9.74 -19.66
N LEU A 69 -8.17 -8.44 -19.95
CA LEU A 69 -7.84 -7.41 -18.97
C LEU A 69 -8.82 -7.43 -17.79
N LEU A 70 -10.12 -7.63 -18.06
CA LEU A 70 -11.12 -7.78 -17.02
C LEU A 70 -10.86 -9.02 -16.15
N ALA A 71 -10.55 -10.17 -16.75
CA ALA A 71 -10.22 -11.39 -16.01
C ALA A 71 -8.95 -11.21 -15.14
N VAL A 72 -7.92 -10.56 -15.68
CA VAL A 72 -6.71 -10.20 -14.93
C VAL A 72 -7.06 -9.26 -13.78
N LEU A 73 -7.89 -8.24 -13.99
CA LEU A 73 -8.32 -7.32 -12.94
C LEU A 73 -9.09 -8.04 -11.82
N LEU A 74 -9.96 -9.00 -12.18
CA LEU A 74 -10.66 -9.87 -11.23
C LEU A 74 -9.69 -10.72 -10.41
N ALA A 75 -8.57 -11.16 -10.99
CA ALA A 75 -7.56 -11.92 -10.29
C ALA A 75 -6.71 -11.09 -9.30
N ARG A 76 -6.93 -9.76 -9.26
CA ARG A 76 -6.28 -8.78 -8.37
C ARG A 76 -4.75 -8.96 -8.33
N PRO A 77 -4.05 -8.62 -9.43
CA PRO A 77 -2.60 -8.69 -9.46
C PRO A 77 -2.03 -7.72 -8.43
N ALA A 78 -1.16 -8.24 -7.57
CA ALA A 78 -0.41 -7.48 -6.59
C ALA A 78 1.08 -7.59 -6.90
N LEU A 79 1.77 -6.45 -6.86
CA LEU A 79 3.22 -6.39 -6.99
C LEU A 79 3.82 -6.45 -5.58
N GLU A 80 4.47 -7.56 -5.26
CA GLU A 80 5.20 -7.73 -4.01
C GLU A 80 6.65 -7.30 -4.19
N GLY A 81 7.22 -6.68 -3.15
CA GLY A 81 8.59 -6.20 -3.14
C GLY A 81 8.81 -4.91 -3.92
N VAL A 82 7.76 -4.09 -4.09
CA VAL A 82 7.93 -2.65 -4.30
C VAL A 82 8.31 -2.09 -2.92
N GLU A 83 9.61 -1.89 -2.68
CA GLU A 83 10.07 -1.26 -1.44
C GLU A 83 9.64 0.20 -1.45
N ASP A 84 8.80 0.59 -0.49
CA ASP A 84 8.42 1.97 -0.27
C ASP A 84 9.53 2.66 0.54
N ASP A 85 10.49 3.27 -0.17
CA ASP A 85 11.62 4.00 0.40
C ASP A 85 11.23 5.41 0.91
N THR A 86 9.93 5.70 0.97
CA THR A 86 9.42 6.98 1.46
C THR A 86 9.90 7.24 2.90
N PRO A 87 10.59 8.37 3.18
CA PRO A 87 11.03 8.72 4.52
C PRO A 87 9.87 8.79 5.50
N ARG A 88 10.00 8.18 6.69
CA ARG A 88 9.00 8.28 7.76
C ARG A 88 9.51 9.19 8.89
N ILE A 89 8.65 10.10 9.34
CA ILE A 89 8.90 11.00 10.47
C ILE A 89 7.91 10.64 11.57
N ALA A 90 8.41 10.12 12.69
CA ALA A 90 7.60 9.78 13.85
C ALA A 90 7.73 10.87 14.92
N VAL A 91 6.60 11.45 15.33
CA VAL A 91 6.57 12.53 16.34
C VAL A 91 5.98 12.01 17.64
N VAL A 92 6.69 12.23 18.74
CA VAL A 92 6.22 11.91 20.09
C VAL A 92 5.02 12.81 20.45
N PRO A 93 3.93 12.27 21.04
CA PRO A 93 2.83 13.08 21.55
C PRO A 93 3.31 14.15 22.54
N GLY A 94 2.83 15.39 22.40
CA GLY A 94 3.21 16.52 23.26
C GLY A 94 4.29 17.46 22.70
N VAL A 95 4.86 17.14 21.54
CA VAL A 95 5.77 18.02 20.79
C VAL A 95 4.97 19.03 19.96
N ASP A 96 5.43 20.28 19.91
CA ASP A 96 4.90 21.27 18.97
C ASP A 96 5.21 20.89 17.52
N LEU A 97 4.15 20.64 16.75
CA LEU A 97 4.22 20.24 15.35
C LEU A 97 4.74 21.36 14.44
N ALA A 98 4.50 22.62 14.79
CA ALA A 98 4.96 23.75 13.99
C ALA A 98 6.50 23.85 14.06
N ALA A 99 7.06 23.76 15.26
CA ALA A 99 8.50 23.66 15.46
C ALA A 99 9.09 22.42 14.75
N ALA A 100 8.42 21.27 14.80
CA ALA A 100 8.87 20.06 14.13
C ALA A 100 8.98 20.21 12.60
N ARG A 101 7.95 20.78 11.98
CA ARG A 101 7.90 21.03 10.53
C ARG A 101 8.89 22.10 10.06
N ALA A 102 9.32 23.00 10.93
CA ALA A 102 10.34 23.99 10.60
C ALA A 102 11.77 23.41 10.54
N ILE A 103 12.03 22.34 11.31
CA ILE A 103 13.36 21.77 11.45
C ILE A 103 13.55 20.54 10.56
N VAL A 104 12.51 19.72 10.39
CA VAL A 104 12.58 18.50 9.60
C VAL A 104 12.02 18.75 8.20
N ASP A 105 12.89 18.62 7.21
CA ASP A 105 12.53 18.82 5.81
C ASP A 105 11.48 17.79 5.37
N ALA A 106 10.36 18.30 4.87
CA ALA A 106 9.14 17.52 4.70
C ALA A 106 8.98 16.94 3.30
N ASP A 107 9.86 17.27 2.35
CA ASP A 107 9.66 17.05 0.93
C ASP A 107 9.54 15.54 0.64
N LYS A 108 8.27 15.07 0.55
CA LYS A 108 7.83 13.66 0.36
C LYS A 108 7.95 12.74 1.58
N SER A 109 8.04 13.27 2.79
CA SER A 109 8.05 12.45 4.02
C SER A 109 6.65 12.13 4.53
N ARG A 110 6.45 10.95 5.10
CA ARG A 110 5.20 10.56 5.77
C ARG A 110 5.31 10.84 7.27
N TRP A 111 4.48 11.77 7.74
CA TRP A 111 4.41 12.21 9.13
C TRP A 111 3.43 11.34 9.92
N LEU A 112 3.92 10.72 10.99
CA LEU A 112 3.17 9.80 11.84
C LEU A 112 3.31 10.19 13.31
N TRP A 113 2.25 10.00 14.09
CA TRP A 113 2.34 10.01 15.54
C TRP A 113 3.01 8.73 16.04
N LEU A 114 3.92 8.85 17.01
CA LEU A 114 4.50 7.72 17.71
C LEU A 114 3.53 7.23 18.78
N ALA A 115 2.50 6.52 18.32
CA ALA A 115 1.38 6.01 19.10
C ALA A 115 0.88 4.68 18.53
N PRO A 116 0.07 3.91 19.27
CA PRO A 116 -0.49 2.65 18.77
C PRO A 116 -1.19 2.85 17.42
N GLY A 117 -0.79 2.07 16.42
CA GLY A 117 -1.33 2.14 15.06
C GLY A 117 -0.75 3.26 14.16
N PHE A 118 0.21 4.04 14.66
CA PHE A 118 0.94 5.10 13.93
C PHE A 118 0.03 6.01 13.09
N PRO A 119 -0.97 6.69 13.70
CA PRO A 119 -1.91 7.50 12.95
C PRO A 119 -1.19 8.67 12.25
N ALA A 120 -1.72 9.07 11.10
CA ALA A 120 -1.21 10.24 10.39
C ALA A 120 -1.33 11.49 11.25
N LEU A 121 -0.35 12.39 11.12
CA LEU A 121 -0.29 13.64 11.87
C LEU A 121 -1.38 14.66 11.53
N ASP A 122 -2.14 14.41 10.45
CA ASP A 122 -3.32 15.18 10.08
C ASP A 122 -4.52 14.92 11.01
N VAL A 123 -4.45 13.87 11.83
CA VAL A 123 -5.45 13.59 12.86
C VAL A 123 -5.19 14.53 14.06
N PRO A 124 -6.13 15.43 14.43
CA PRO A 124 -5.89 16.49 15.41
C PRO A 124 -5.62 15.99 16.85
N THR A 125 -6.07 14.78 17.16
CA THR A 125 -6.02 14.26 18.53
C THR A 125 -4.67 13.62 18.80
N ALA A 126 -3.80 14.33 19.52
CA ALA A 126 -2.61 13.73 20.11
C ALA A 126 -3.04 12.67 21.15
N PRO A 127 -2.53 11.43 21.06
CA PRO A 127 -2.90 10.38 22.00
C PRO A 127 -2.31 10.63 23.40
N LEU A 128 -3.07 10.26 24.43
CA LEU A 128 -2.79 10.58 25.83
C LEU A 128 -1.60 9.76 26.39
N PRO A 129 -0.69 10.35 27.18
CA PRO A 129 0.36 9.62 27.92
C PRO A 129 -0.18 8.95 29.21
N PRO A 130 0.55 7.98 29.82
CA PRO A 130 1.85 7.46 29.41
C PRO A 130 1.75 6.34 28.36
N GLN A 131 2.68 6.33 27.40
CA GLN A 131 2.77 5.30 26.35
C GLN A 131 4.13 4.60 26.41
N PRO A 132 4.21 3.29 26.11
CA PRO A 132 5.46 2.53 26.09
C PRO A 132 6.26 2.87 24.83
N LEU A 133 6.91 4.02 24.83
CA LEU A 133 7.55 4.60 23.67
C LEU A 133 8.65 3.71 23.08
N ALA A 134 9.44 3.05 23.95
CA ALA A 134 10.47 2.11 23.53
C ALA A 134 9.90 0.92 22.72
N SER A 135 8.72 0.44 23.09
CA SER A 135 8.02 -0.63 22.36
C SER A 135 7.44 -0.12 21.04
N LEU A 136 6.85 1.08 21.03
CA LEU A 136 6.33 1.70 19.81
C LEU A 136 7.42 2.01 18.78
N LEU A 137 8.62 2.41 19.23
CA LEU A 137 9.78 2.62 18.36
C LEU A 137 10.23 1.31 17.70
N ARG A 138 10.29 0.22 18.48
CA ARG A 138 10.65 -1.12 17.97
C ARG A 138 9.59 -1.64 17.00
N GLU A 139 8.32 -1.43 17.30
CA GLU A 139 7.21 -1.80 16.42
C GLU A 139 7.26 -1.02 15.10
N LEU A 140 7.50 0.30 15.15
CA LEU A 140 7.64 1.13 13.95
C LEU A 140 8.84 0.71 13.10
N ASP A 141 9.97 0.44 13.74
CA ASP A 141 11.20 -0.01 13.09
C ASP A 141 11.02 -1.36 12.38
N ALA A 142 10.29 -2.29 13.00
CA ALA A 142 9.97 -3.59 12.41
C ALA A 142 8.94 -3.49 11.27
N ALA A 143 8.02 -2.53 11.32
CA ALA A 143 6.99 -2.32 10.30
C ALA A 143 7.47 -1.54 9.05
N LEU A 144 8.72 -1.07 9.06
CA LEU A 144 9.32 -0.27 8.00
C LEU A 144 10.14 -1.12 7.02
N PRO A 145 10.05 -0.90 5.69
CA PRO A 145 10.96 -1.53 4.73
C PRO A 145 12.44 -1.27 5.09
N PRO A 146 13.39 -2.17 4.78
CA PRO A 146 14.78 -2.06 5.27
C PRO A 146 15.49 -0.77 4.86
N ARG A 147 15.13 -0.20 3.71
CA ARG A 147 15.73 1.00 3.13
C ARG A 147 15.02 2.31 3.46
N ALA A 148 13.85 2.25 4.09
CA ALA A 148 13.08 3.44 4.45
C ALA A 148 13.77 4.22 5.59
N PRO A 149 14.20 5.48 5.37
CA PRO A 149 14.84 6.27 6.41
C PRO A 149 13.82 6.70 7.47
N LEU A 150 14.21 6.61 8.74
CA LEU A 150 13.38 6.96 9.89
C LEU A 150 13.97 8.16 10.64
N THR A 151 13.17 9.22 10.76
CA THR A 151 13.45 10.36 11.64
C THR A 151 12.47 10.35 12.80
N VAL A 152 12.97 10.46 14.03
CA VAL A 152 12.13 10.51 15.23
C VAL A 152 12.28 11.88 15.88
N VAL A 153 11.16 12.56 16.07
CA VAL A 153 11.06 13.88 16.69
C VAL A 153 10.66 13.71 18.15
N VAL A 154 11.53 14.16 19.04
CA VAL A 154 11.46 13.87 20.48
C VAL A 154 11.55 15.17 21.28
N PRO A 155 10.81 15.32 22.39
CA PRO A 155 11.04 16.40 23.35
C PRO A 155 12.41 16.28 24.04
N THR A 156 12.83 17.33 24.75
CA THR A 156 14.09 17.35 25.52
C THR A 156 14.11 16.33 26.67
N ALA A 157 12.96 16.06 27.27
CA ALA A 157 12.78 15.01 28.29
C ALA A 157 11.76 13.98 27.78
N LEU A 158 12.13 12.70 27.83
CA LEU A 158 11.34 11.61 27.28
C LEU A 158 10.97 10.59 28.35
N ASP A 159 9.68 10.44 28.60
CA ASP A 159 9.12 9.41 29.47
C ASP A 159 8.70 8.16 28.67
N GLY A 160 8.48 7.03 29.35
CA GLY A 160 8.02 5.79 28.71
C GLY A 160 9.11 4.98 28.01
N LEU A 161 10.37 5.23 28.35
CA LEU A 161 11.52 4.40 27.96
C LEU A 161 11.79 3.31 29.01
N ASP A 162 12.32 2.18 28.56
CA ASP A 162 12.60 1.00 29.39
C ASP A 162 13.94 1.10 30.18
N ALA A 163 14.44 2.33 30.45
CA ALA A 163 15.75 2.61 31.03
C ALA A 163 16.96 1.94 30.32
N GLN A 164 16.76 1.48 29.08
CA GLN A 164 17.76 0.90 28.20
C GLN A 164 17.74 1.66 26.87
N PRO A 165 18.89 1.87 26.21
CA PRO A 165 18.90 2.43 24.86
C PRO A 165 18.06 1.57 23.91
N PRO A 166 17.16 2.16 23.11
CA PRO A 166 16.35 1.41 22.16
C PRO A 166 17.25 0.76 21.10
N GLN A 167 17.17 -0.57 20.98
CA GLN A 167 17.85 -1.31 19.91
C GLN A 167 16.97 -1.31 18.66
N LEU A 168 17.43 -0.66 17.60
CA LEU A 168 16.71 -0.51 16.32
C LEU A 168 17.55 -1.15 15.21
N SER A 169 16.88 -1.74 14.22
CA SER A 169 17.51 -2.42 13.09
C SER A 169 18.15 -1.47 12.07
N ARG A 170 17.81 -0.18 12.14
CA ARG A 170 18.32 0.88 11.24
C ARG A 170 18.91 2.06 12.01
N ALA A 171 19.73 2.85 11.32
CA ALA A 171 20.16 4.15 11.82
C ALA A 171 18.98 5.13 11.83
N VAL A 172 18.62 5.62 13.03
CA VAL A 172 17.54 6.59 13.22
C VAL A 172 18.12 7.99 13.36
N ARG A 173 17.55 8.95 12.64
CA ARG A 173 17.85 10.37 12.81
C ARG A 173 16.99 10.90 13.96
N TRP A 174 17.63 11.27 15.05
CA TRP A 174 16.96 11.86 16.22
C TRP A 174 16.92 13.37 16.09
N GLN A 175 15.73 13.95 16.14
CA GLN A 175 15.53 15.40 16.16
C GLN A 175 14.94 15.81 17.50
N VAL A 176 15.73 16.51 18.31
CA VAL A 176 15.27 17.02 19.60
C VAL A 176 14.60 18.38 19.39
N ILE A 177 13.41 18.55 19.97
CA ILE A 177 12.67 19.81 19.96
C ILE A 177 12.52 20.28 21.40
N GLU A 178 12.80 21.57 21.58
CA GLU A 178 12.62 22.24 22.86
C GLU A 178 11.12 22.36 23.13
N THR A 179 10.61 21.47 23.99
CA THR A 179 9.27 21.59 24.54
C THR A 179 9.38 22.31 25.88
N ALA A 180 8.47 23.25 26.15
CA ALA A 180 8.31 23.81 27.48
C ALA A 180 8.01 22.65 28.44
N SER A 181 9.03 22.22 29.17
CA SER A 181 8.92 21.10 30.09
C SER A 181 7.75 21.37 31.03
N PRO A 182 6.79 20.46 31.22
CA PRO A 182 6.07 20.49 32.48
C PRO A 182 7.18 20.33 33.52
N ALA A 183 7.33 21.32 34.39
CA ALA A 183 8.32 21.27 35.46
C ALA A 183 8.10 19.94 36.20
N ALA A 184 8.96 18.96 35.95
CA ALA A 184 8.99 17.75 36.73
C ALA A 184 9.41 18.24 38.12
N THR A 185 8.43 18.42 39.00
CA THR A 185 8.68 18.53 40.42
C THR A 185 9.33 17.20 40.79
N ALA A 186 10.66 17.17 40.75
CA ALA A 186 11.43 16.05 41.24
C ALA A 186 11.11 15.96 42.73
N THR A 187 10.11 15.15 43.07
CA THR A 187 9.81 14.82 44.45
C THR A 187 11.02 14.06 44.95
N LEU A 188 11.93 14.75 45.62
CA LEU A 188 13.06 14.13 46.30
C LEU A 188 12.49 13.02 47.19
N PRO A 189 12.85 11.74 46.97
CA PRO A 189 12.37 10.67 47.82
C PRO A 189 12.77 11.00 49.26
N ALA A 190 11.81 10.92 50.19
CA ALA A 190 12.08 11.14 51.59
C ALA A 190 13.21 10.20 52.03
N ALA A 191 14.23 10.75 52.70
CA ALA A 191 15.40 9.98 53.10
C ALA A 191 14.96 8.72 53.89
N PRO A 192 15.52 7.53 53.58
CA PRO A 192 15.13 6.30 54.25
C PRO A 192 15.43 6.42 55.76
N ARG A 193 14.44 6.09 56.60
CA ARG A 193 14.63 6.04 58.06
C ARG A 193 15.23 4.69 58.44
N LEU A 194 16.46 4.70 58.96
CA LEU A 194 17.13 3.51 59.47
C LEU A 194 16.42 3.04 60.76
N HIS A 195 15.82 1.84 60.75
CA HIS A 195 15.34 1.17 61.96
C HIS A 195 16.34 0.07 62.36
N ILE A 196 16.99 0.25 63.51
CA ILE A 196 17.85 -0.78 64.10
C ILE A 196 16.99 -1.55 65.11
N ARG A 197 16.69 -2.82 64.82
CA ARG A 197 16.17 -3.76 65.82
C ARG A 197 17.36 -4.47 66.47
N HIS A 198 17.38 -4.49 67.79
CA HIS A 198 18.19 -5.43 68.57
C HIS A 198 17.23 -6.49 69.13
N ASP A 199 17.63 -7.75 69.05
CA ASP A 199 16.96 -8.85 69.75
C ASP A 199 17.60 -8.95 71.14
N GLU A 200 16.77 -9.03 72.19
CA GLU A 200 17.19 -9.38 73.55
C GLU A 200 17.14 -10.90 73.78
#